data_AF-L8HBX5-F1
#
_entry.id   AF-L8HBX5-F1
#
_cell.length_a   1.000
_cell.length_b   1.000
_cell.length_c   1.000
_cell.angle_alpha   90.00
_cell.angle_beta   90.00
_cell.angle_gamma   90.00
#
_symmetry.space_group_name_H-M   'P 1'
#
loop_
_entity.id
_entity.type
_entity.pdbx_description
1 polymer ?
#
loop_
_entity_poly.entity_id
_entity_poly.type
_entity_poly.pdbx_seq_one_letter_code
_entity_poly.pdbx_strand_id
1 'polypeptide(L)' 'MKKNTKLNAEASGLSGELLRLFVVEAINRAGKLTEAEGSTIIEAHHLQQILPQLLLDFS' A
#
# COMPACT_ATOMS: atom_id res chain seq x y z
N MET A 1 -17.76 -10.51 13.17
CA MET A 1 -18.14 -10.43 11.74
C MET A 1 -19.66 -10.33 11.65
N LYS A 2 -20.25 -9.30 11.03
CA LYS A 2 -21.72 -9.23 10.86
C LYS A 2 -22.14 -10.42 9.98
N LYS A 3 -23.09 -11.24 10.46
CA LYS A 3 -23.47 -12.54 9.86
C LYS A 3 -23.99 -12.49 8.41
N ASN A 4 -24.19 -11.29 7.83
CA ASN A 4 -24.72 -11.10 6.48
C ASN A 4 -23.81 -10.27 5.55
N THR A 5 -22.53 -10.04 5.89
CA THR A 5 -21.61 -9.36 4.97
C THR A 5 -21.34 -10.28 3.77
N LYS A 6 -21.70 -9.82 2.57
CA LYS A 6 -21.48 -10.53 1.29
C LYS A 6 -20.63 -9.65 0.38
N LEU A 7 -19.73 -10.28 -0.37
CA LEU A 7 -18.91 -9.66 -1.40
C LEU A 7 -19.14 -10.44 -2.70
N ASN A 8 -19.53 -9.75 -3.77
CA ASN A 8 -19.74 -10.40 -5.08
C ASN A 8 -18.38 -10.57 -5.81
N ALA A 9 -18.37 -11.33 -6.92
CA ALA A 9 -17.14 -11.65 -7.64
C ALA A 9 -16.42 -10.40 -8.18
N GLU A 10 -17.16 -9.43 -8.71
CA GLU A 10 -16.60 -8.17 -9.25
C GLU A 10 -15.97 -7.32 -8.15
N ALA A 11 -16.69 -7.11 -7.04
CA ALA A 11 -16.18 -6.38 -5.89
C ALA A 11 -15.00 -7.11 -5.25
N SER A 12 -14.97 -8.45 -5.26
CA SER A 12 -13.82 -9.23 -4.83
C SER A 12 -12.61 -9.00 -5.73
N GLY A 13 -12.80 -8.99 -7.06
CA GLY A 13 -11.73 -8.70 -8.01
C GLY A 13 -11.17 -7.28 -7.83
N LEU A 14 -12.06 -6.29 -7.73
CA LEU A 14 -11.67 -4.89 -7.52
C LEU A 14 -10.96 -4.69 -6.17
N SER A 15 -11.42 -5.37 -5.11
CA SER A 15 -10.75 -5.33 -3.80
C SER A 15 -9.33 -5.91 -3.87
N GLY A 16 -9.13 -6.96 -4.69
CA GLY A 16 -7.81 -7.52 -4.95
C GLY A 16 -6.88 -6.53 -5.65
N GLU A 17 -7.37 -5.83 -6.68
CA GLU A 17 -6.60 -4.79 -7.37
C GLU A 17 -6.31 -3.60 -6.46
N LEU A 18 -7.25 -3.18 -5.60
CA LEU A 18 -7.01 -2.13 -4.62
C LEU A 18 -5.86 -2.50 -3.67
N LEU A 19 -5.85 -3.72 -3.14
CA LEU A 19 -4.78 -4.21 -2.28
C LEU A 19 -3.44 -4.29 -3.03
N ARG A 20 -3.45 -4.71 -4.29
CA ARG A 20 -2.25 -4.72 -5.14
C ARG A 20 -1.69 -3.32 -5.31
N LEU A 21 -2.53 -2.34 -5.64
CA LEU A 21 -2.12 -0.95 -5.81
C LEU A 21 -1.60 -0.33 -4.51
N PHE A 22 -2.22 -0.64 -3.36
CA PHE A 22 -1.74 -0.22 -2.05
C PHE A 22 -0.28 -0.67 -1.81
N VAL A 23 0.03 -1.94 -2.09
CA VAL A 23 1.39 -2.48 -1.93
C VAL A 23 2.37 -1.87 -2.94
N VAL A 24 1.97 -1.75 -4.21
CA VAL A 24 2.80 -1.14 -5.26
C VAL A 24 3.16 0.30 -4.89
N GLU A 25 2.19 1.06 -4.39
CA GLU A 25 2.41 2.46 -4.01
C GLU A 25 3.32 2.59 -2.79
N ALA A 26 3.18 1.70 -1.80
CA ALA A 26 4.09 1.65 -0.66
C ALA A 26 5.54 1.42 -1.09
N ILE A 27 5.77 0.45 -2.00
CA ILE A 27 7.11 0.15 -2.54
C ILE A 27 7.66 1.32 -3.34
N ASN A 28 6.85 1.93 -4.21
CA ASN A 28 7.28 3.04 -5.07
C ASN A 28 7.70 4.26 -4.23
N ARG A 29 6.91 4.62 -3.20
CA ARG A 29 7.23 5.75 -2.31
C ARG A 29 8.46 5.48 -1.46
N ALA A 30 8.57 4.30 -0.86
CA ALA A 30 9.74 3.92 -0.08
C ALA A 30 11.00 3.82 -0.96
N GLY A 31 10.87 3.32 -2.19
CA GLY A 31 11.94 3.29 -3.19
C GLY A 31 12.48 4.68 -3.52
N LYS A 32 11.60 5.67 -3.72
CA LYS A 32 12.02 7.07 -3.94
C LYS A 32 12.82 7.65 -2.76
N LEU A 33 12.50 7.27 -1.52
CA LEU A 33 13.30 7.68 -0.36
C LEU A 33 14.69 7.03 -0.41
N THR A 34 14.76 5.72 -0.69
CA THR A 34 16.05 5.02 -0.80
C THR A 34 16.94 5.59 -1.89
N GLU A 35 16.36 5.92 -3.06
CA GLU A 35 17.08 6.51 -4.19
C GLU A 35 17.67 7.87 -3.83
N ALA A 36 16.92 8.70 -3.07
CA ALA A 36 17.39 9.99 -2.59
C ALA A 36 18.57 9.88 -1.61
N GLU A 37 18.71 8.72 -0.94
CA GLU A 37 19.81 8.40 -0.04
C GLU A 37 20.98 7.67 -0.74
N GLY A 38 20.86 7.41 -2.04
CA GLY A 38 21.86 6.65 -2.80
C GLY A 38 21.85 5.14 -2.51
N SER A 39 20.76 4.63 -1.96
CA SER A 39 20.54 3.21 -1.66
C SER A 39 19.53 2.60 -2.62
N THR A 40 19.58 1.27 -2.78
CA THR A 40 18.59 0.49 -3.53
C THR A 40 17.86 -0.52 -2.64
N ILE A 41 18.09 -0.48 -1.32
CA ILE A 41 17.51 -1.41 -0.36
C ILE A 41 16.50 -0.65 0.48
N ILE A 42 15.23 -1.04 0.35
CA ILE A 42 14.15 -0.52 1.20
C ILE A 42 14.27 -1.16 2.58
N GLU A 43 14.62 -0.34 3.55
CA GLU A 43 14.54 -0.66 4.98
C GLU A 43 13.22 -0.21 5.61
N ALA A 44 12.95 -0.71 6.82
CA ALA A 44 11.71 -0.45 7.56
C ALA A 44 11.46 1.05 7.81
N HIS A 45 12.51 1.85 8.01
CA HIS A 45 12.37 3.27 8.33
C HIS A 45 11.82 4.09 7.14
N HIS A 46 12.18 3.75 5.89
CA HIS A 46 11.60 4.37 4.70
C HIS A 46 10.09 4.14 4.63
N LEU A 47 9.62 2.93 4.97
CA LEU A 47 8.19 2.63 5.03
C LEU A 47 7.51 3.44 6.13
N GLN A 48 8.12 3.54 7.31
CA GLN A 48 7.59 4.33 8.44
C GLN A 48 7.42 5.82 8.08
N GLN A 49 8.33 6.38 7.29
CA GLN A 49 8.25 7.78 6.85
C GLN A 49 7.06 8.04 5.92
N ILE A 50 6.76 7.12 5.00
CA ILE A 50 5.66 7.31 4.02
C ILE A 50 4.30 6.83 4.55
N LEU A 51 4.29 6.02 5.61
CA LEU A 51 3.10 5.35 6.14
C LEU A 51 1.95 6.31 6.47
N PRO A 52 2.16 7.46 7.15
CA PRO A 52 1.06 8.36 7.48
C PRO A 52 0.32 8.84 6.23
N GLN A 53 1.05 9.29 5.20
CA GLN A 53 0.44 9.77 3.96
C GLN A 53 -0.14 8.63 3.13
N LEU A 54 0.53 7.47 3.09
CA LEU A 54 0.00 6.28 2.42
C LEU A 54 -1.36 5.88 2.99
N LEU A 55 -1.55 5.93 4.31
CA LEU A 55 -2.82 5.61 4.94
C LEU A 55 -3.89 6.66 4.66
N LEU A 56 -3.53 7.95 4.62
CA LEU A 56 -4.46 9.04 4.28
C LEU A 56 -4.96 8.95 2.83
N ASP A 57 -4.12 8.49 1.90
CA ASP A 57 -4.51 8.38 0.49
C ASP A 57 -5.46 7.20 0.22
N PHE A 58 -5.54 6.24 1.14
CA PHE A 58 -6.35 5.02 1.02
C PHE A 58 -7.44 4.91 2.11
N SER A 59 -7.68 5.98 2.87
CA SER A 59 -8.70 6.05 3.92
C SER A 59 -10.11 6.31 3.38
#